data_AF-A0A2L2WQI0-F1
#
_entry.id   AF-A0A2L2WQI0-F1
#
_cell.length_a   1.000
_cell.length_b   1.000
_cell.length_c   1.000
_cell.angle_alpha   90.00
_cell.angle_beta   90.00
_cell.angle_gamma   90.00
#
_symmetry.space_group_name_H-M   'P 1'
#
loop_
_entity.id
_entity.type
_entity.pdbx_description
1 polymer ?
#
loop_
_entity_poly.entity_id
_entity_poly.type
_entity_poly.pdbx_seq_one_letter_code
_entity_poly.pdbx_strand_id
1 'polypeptide(L)'
;IEVSRVAMSDTATVLHVYARFTPKNWISIAKTAALTDNNGRKYACLGGDGITPGEKLWMPESGEAEFRLIFEPVDPKAATVTFTEDEGKGGWTICGIRLDGARTLPAPELPAAFAACNYKVDRKTALPEPLSAYGVATVKLRLLDYSPALGSRVSYNQCSIFREVNTVPRSIDVPADGTLSFSLPVAGTTAVSIYMLLENPVIVFVEPGKTTEVCVNLREYARRESVFHKDDKPCGLPIYVKGPLADVAQEYACHAGGAQLED
;
A
#
# COMPACT_ATOMS: atom_id res chain seq x y z
N ILE A 1 7.01 3.90 -9.94
CA ILE A 1 8.37 3.36 -10.16
C ILE A 1 8.35 1.91 -9.72
N GLU A 2 8.89 1.00 -10.53
CA GLU A 2 8.89 -0.45 -10.30
C GLU A 2 10.26 -1.05 -10.62
N VAL A 3 10.65 -2.10 -9.90
CA VAL A 3 11.89 -2.85 -10.17
C VAL A 3 11.53 -4.05 -11.05
N SER A 4 12.01 -4.05 -12.29
CA SER A 4 11.72 -5.11 -13.26
C SER A 4 12.67 -6.31 -13.14
N ARG A 5 13.90 -6.07 -12.67
CA ARG A 5 14.92 -7.13 -12.50
C ARG A 5 16.00 -6.70 -11.52
N VAL A 6 16.56 -7.68 -10.82
CA VAL A 6 17.81 -7.52 -10.06
C VAL A 6 18.93 -8.34 -10.72
N ALA A 7 20.11 -7.74 -10.86
CA ALA A 7 21.33 -8.44 -11.26
C ALA A 7 22.33 -8.36 -10.12
N MET A 8 22.90 -9.50 -9.71
CA MET A 8 23.91 -9.55 -8.65
C MET A 8 25.24 -10.05 -9.22
N SER A 9 26.34 -9.43 -8.80
CA SER A 9 27.71 -9.87 -9.05
C SER A 9 28.54 -9.74 -7.77
N ASP A 10 29.81 -10.15 -7.86
CA ASP A 10 30.83 -9.94 -6.82
C ASP A 10 31.19 -8.45 -6.61
N THR A 11 30.80 -7.60 -7.55
CA THR A 11 31.25 -6.21 -7.67
C THR A 11 30.12 -5.20 -7.48
N ALA A 12 28.87 -5.58 -7.78
CA ALA A 12 27.72 -4.70 -7.62
C ALA A 12 26.39 -5.47 -7.56
N THR A 13 25.37 -4.82 -7.00
CA THR A 13 23.97 -5.18 -7.20
C THR A 13 23.32 -4.12 -8.08
N VAL A 14 22.66 -4.53 -9.17
CA VAL A 14 22.02 -3.62 -10.13
C VAL A 14 20.52 -3.82 -10.10
N LEU A 15 19.77 -2.77 -9.78
CA LEU A 15 18.33 -2.72 -9.96
C LEU A 15 18.01 -2.17 -11.35
N HIS A 16 17.26 -2.94 -12.14
CA HIS A 16 16.63 -2.46 -13.36
C HIS A 16 15.29 -1.84 -12.99
N VAL A 17 15.13 -0.55 -13.31
CA VAL A 17 14.01 0.26 -12.86
C VAL A 17 13.22 0.74 -14.05
N TYR A 18 11.90 0.59 -13.95
CA TYR A 18 10.93 1.19 -14.84
C TYR A 18 10.19 2.31 -14.10
N ALA A 19 10.10 3.47 -14.72
CA ALA A 19 9.42 4.64 -14.17
C ALA A 19 8.34 5.13 -15.14
N ARG A 20 7.13 5.30 -14.61
CA ARG A 20 6.04 6.01 -15.26
C ARG A 20 5.74 7.26 -14.44
N PHE A 21 5.76 8.42 -15.09
CA PHE A 21 5.49 9.71 -14.46
C PHE A 21 4.98 10.72 -15.50
N THR A 22 4.49 11.88 -15.04
CA THR A 22 3.89 12.88 -15.93
C THR A 22 4.87 13.30 -17.03
N PRO A 23 4.48 13.24 -18.33
CA PRO A 23 5.33 13.67 -19.44
C PRO A 23 5.85 15.09 -19.26
N LYS A 24 7.11 15.33 -19.70
CA LYS A 24 7.79 16.64 -19.62
C LYS A 24 8.01 17.15 -18.19
N ASN A 25 7.69 16.36 -17.17
CA ASN A 25 8.10 16.58 -15.79
C ASN A 25 9.41 15.82 -15.49
N TRP A 26 9.94 15.91 -14.27
CA TRP A 26 11.19 15.25 -13.90
C TRP A 26 11.03 14.35 -12.68
N ILE A 27 11.88 13.32 -12.64
CA ILE A 27 12.12 12.47 -11.46
C ILE A 27 13.58 12.61 -11.03
N SER A 28 13.88 12.22 -9.79
CA SER A 28 15.22 12.20 -9.21
C SER A 28 15.32 11.02 -8.26
N ILE A 29 16.52 10.50 -8.09
CA ILE A 29 16.87 9.51 -7.05
C ILE A 29 17.95 10.15 -6.20
N ALA A 30 17.80 10.19 -4.87
CA ALA A 30 18.75 10.84 -4.01
C ALA A 30 20.12 10.15 -4.03
N LYS A 31 21.18 10.92 -3.75
CA LYS A 31 22.55 10.37 -3.60
C LYS A 31 22.67 9.42 -2.40
N THR A 32 21.77 9.59 -1.45
CA THR A 32 21.62 8.78 -0.23
C THR A 32 20.77 7.54 -0.45
N ALA A 33 20.35 7.23 -1.68
CA ALA A 33 19.61 6.01 -1.95
C ALA A 33 20.40 4.77 -1.53
N ALA A 34 19.71 3.77 -0.98
CA ALA A 34 20.34 2.58 -0.43
C ALA A 34 19.44 1.34 -0.53
N LEU A 35 20.08 0.16 -0.51
CA LEU A 35 19.41 -1.11 -0.22
C LEU A 35 19.65 -1.49 1.23
N THR A 36 18.65 -2.08 1.88
CA THR A 36 18.80 -2.73 3.19
C THR A 36 18.38 -4.18 3.07
N ASP A 37 19.23 -5.15 3.39
CA ASP A 37 18.88 -6.57 3.36
C ASP A 37 18.06 -7.02 4.58
N ASN A 38 17.60 -8.27 4.52
CA ASN A 38 16.84 -8.90 5.61
C ASN A 38 17.63 -9.11 6.92
N ASN A 39 18.94 -8.84 6.94
CA ASN A 39 19.78 -8.84 8.14
C ASN A 39 20.05 -7.41 8.66
N GLY A 40 19.47 -6.39 8.01
CA GLY A 40 19.65 -4.98 8.36
C GLY A 40 20.95 -4.36 7.84
N ARG A 41 21.71 -5.07 6.99
CA ARG A 41 22.91 -4.51 6.37
C ARG A 41 22.50 -3.58 5.24
N LYS A 42 23.16 -2.42 5.20
CA LYS A 42 22.94 -1.38 4.20
C LYS A 42 23.97 -1.46 3.08
N TYR A 43 23.55 -1.08 1.89
CA TYR A 43 24.34 -1.07 0.66
C TYR A 43 24.10 0.24 -0.07
N ALA A 44 25.13 1.07 -0.19
CA ALA A 44 25.03 2.41 -0.76
C ALA A 44 24.80 2.37 -2.28
N CYS A 45 24.05 3.33 -2.80
CA CYS A 45 23.99 3.60 -4.24
C CYS A 45 25.33 4.18 -4.71
N LEU A 46 25.97 3.50 -5.65
CA LEU A 46 27.24 3.88 -6.28
C LEU A 46 27.03 4.76 -7.50
N GLY A 47 25.86 4.70 -8.13
CA GLY A 47 25.54 5.47 -9.32
C GLY A 47 24.33 4.92 -10.07
N GLY A 48 24.14 5.39 -11.30
CA GLY A 48 23.10 4.88 -12.19
C GLY A 48 23.51 4.95 -13.65
N ASP A 49 22.77 4.21 -14.49
CA ASP A 49 22.88 4.18 -15.94
C ASP A 49 21.51 4.58 -16.51
N GLY A 50 21.46 5.65 -17.31
CA GLY A 50 20.20 6.31 -17.68
C GLY A 50 19.63 7.28 -16.63
N ILE A 51 20.23 7.35 -15.43
CA ILE A 51 19.97 8.38 -14.41
C ILE A 51 21.23 8.64 -13.56
N THR A 52 21.46 9.90 -13.18
CA THR A 52 22.52 10.27 -12.23
C THR A 52 21.90 10.59 -10.87
N PRO A 53 22.23 9.87 -9.77
CA PRO A 53 21.70 10.19 -8.45
C PRO A 53 21.99 11.64 -8.01
N GLY A 54 20.96 12.32 -7.53
CA GLY A 54 20.95 13.74 -7.17
C GLY A 54 20.71 14.70 -8.33
N GLU A 55 20.53 14.20 -9.56
CA GLU A 55 20.20 15.00 -10.73
C GLU A 55 18.79 14.67 -11.26
N LYS A 56 18.24 15.62 -12.02
CA LYS A 56 16.91 15.48 -12.63
C LYS A 56 17.00 14.64 -13.91
N LEU A 57 16.19 13.60 -13.99
CA LEU A 57 15.84 12.92 -15.24
C LEU A 57 14.51 13.48 -15.73
N TRP A 58 14.53 14.16 -16.88
CA TRP A 58 13.31 14.67 -17.51
C TRP A 58 12.60 13.56 -18.28
N MET A 59 11.31 13.38 -18.02
CA MET A 59 10.50 12.33 -18.62
C MET A 59 10.20 12.63 -20.09
N PRO A 60 10.32 11.64 -20.98
CA PRO A 60 9.97 11.79 -22.40
C PRO A 60 8.46 12.00 -22.59
N GLU A 61 8.04 12.20 -23.84
CA GLU A 61 6.62 12.42 -24.17
C GLU A 61 5.72 11.22 -23.81
N SER A 62 6.27 10.00 -23.79
CA SER A 62 5.56 8.82 -23.31
C SER A 62 5.26 8.87 -21.80
N GLY A 63 6.03 9.66 -21.04
CA GLY A 63 6.00 9.61 -19.57
C GLY A 63 6.65 8.34 -18.99
N GLU A 64 7.37 7.56 -19.81
CA GLU A 64 7.97 6.28 -19.42
C GLU A 64 9.48 6.31 -19.63
N ALA A 65 10.24 5.83 -18.65
CA ALA A 65 11.69 5.73 -18.71
C ALA A 65 12.19 4.45 -18.06
N GLU A 66 13.27 3.90 -18.60
CA GLU A 66 14.02 2.79 -18.00
C GLU A 66 15.44 3.26 -17.66
N PHE A 67 15.91 2.87 -16.49
CA PHE A 67 17.25 3.16 -16.03
C PHE A 67 17.71 2.07 -15.06
N ARG A 68 18.98 2.14 -14.67
CA ARG A 68 19.57 1.22 -13.70
C ARG A 68 20.13 2.00 -12.52
N LEU A 69 19.98 1.44 -11.34
CA LEU A 69 20.63 1.89 -10.12
C LEU A 69 21.66 0.84 -9.71
N ILE A 70 22.89 1.29 -9.46
CA ILE A 70 24.03 0.45 -9.15
C ILE A 70 24.35 0.64 -7.67
N PHE A 71 24.37 -0.44 -6.91
CA PHE A 71 24.65 -0.46 -5.48
C PHE A 71 25.88 -1.30 -5.18
N GLU A 72 26.40 -1.16 -3.96
CA GLU A 72 27.36 -2.11 -3.39
C GLU A 72 26.86 -3.56 -3.53
N PRO A 73 27.78 -4.54 -3.69
CA PRO A 73 27.40 -5.95 -3.83
C PRO A 73 26.67 -6.41 -2.57
N VAL A 74 25.42 -6.84 -2.76
CA VAL A 74 24.59 -7.40 -1.68
C VAL A 74 25.11 -8.79 -1.32
N ASP A 75 25.08 -9.14 -0.03
CA ASP A 75 25.46 -10.49 0.41
C ASP A 75 24.69 -11.55 -0.42
N PRO A 76 25.37 -12.50 -1.08
CA PRO A 76 24.70 -13.52 -1.89
C PRO A 76 23.76 -14.44 -1.08
N LYS A 77 23.82 -14.39 0.27
CA LYS A 77 22.91 -15.09 1.18
C LYS A 77 21.69 -14.26 1.58
N ALA A 78 21.63 -12.97 1.23
CA ALA A 78 20.45 -12.16 1.48
C ALA A 78 19.27 -12.69 0.66
N ALA A 79 18.12 -12.88 1.31
CA ALA A 79 16.92 -13.38 0.65
C ALA A 79 16.10 -12.23 0.04
N THR A 80 16.10 -11.07 0.69
CA THR A 80 15.35 -9.89 0.25
C THR A 80 16.11 -8.62 0.57
N VAL A 81 15.83 -7.58 -0.21
CA VAL A 81 16.25 -6.20 0.06
C VAL A 81 15.05 -5.25 0.01
N THR A 82 15.18 -4.16 0.75
CA THR A 82 14.31 -2.99 0.70
C THR A 82 15.10 -1.87 0.07
N PHE A 83 14.56 -1.26 -0.99
CA PHE A 83 15.12 -0.05 -1.59
C PHE A 83 14.52 1.18 -0.92
N THR A 84 15.38 2.08 -0.45
CA THR A 84 15.00 3.39 0.09
C THR A 84 15.59 4.47 -0.81
N GLU A 85 14.74 5.36 -1.33
CA GLU A 85 15.16 6.39 -2.29
C GLU A 85 15.98 7.51 -1.64
N ASP A 86 15.65 7.90 -0.40
CA ASP A 86 16.42 8.85 0.40
C ASP A 86 16.45 8.40 1.86
N GLU A 87 17.64 8.09 2.37
CA GLU A 87 17.87 7.78 3.80
C GLU A 87 17.62 8.97 4.74
N GLY A 88 17.45 10.17 4.21
CA GLY A 88 17.04 11.37 4.92
C GLY A 88 15.56 11.38 5.31
N LYS A 89 14.90 12.53 5.14
CA LYS A 89 13.47 12.68 5.46
C LYS A 89 12.68 12.93 4.17
N GLY A 90 11.72 12.06 3.89
CA GLY A 90 10.73 12.26 2.82
C GLY A 90 10.92 11.42 1.56
N GLY A 91 11.92 10.53 1.52
CA GLY A 91 12.05 9.52 0.47
C GLY A 91 10.96 8.46 0.53
N TRP A 92 10.82 7.70 -0.55
CA TRP A 92 9.92 6.56 -0.65
C TRP A 92 10.69 5.24 -0.65
N THR A 93 9.97 4.13 -0.46
CA THR A 93 10.55 2.80 -0.27
C THR A 93 9.85 1.77 -1.16
N ILE A 94 10.62 0.82 -1.72
CA ILE A 94 10.10 -0.44 -2.27
C ILE A 94 10.58 -1.58 -1.36
N CYS A 95 9.64 -2.19 -0.63
CA CYS A 95 9.92 -3.30 0.27
C CYS A 95 9.82 -4.65 -0.43
N GLY A 96 10.55 -5.65 0.08
CA GLY A 96 10.34 -7.05 -0.27
C GLY A 96 10.85 -7.46 -1.65
N ILE A 97 11.84 -6.74 -2.20
CA ILE A 97 12.52 -7.14 -3.44
C ILE A 97 13.27 -8.43 -3.16
N ARG A 98 12.92 -9.52 -3.85
CA ARG A 98 13.51 -10.84 -3.58
C ARG A 98 14.77 -11.10 -4.40
N LEU A 99 15.74 -11.74 -3.77
CA LEU A 99 17.05 -12.08 -4.35
C LEU A 99 17.29 -13.59 -4.47
N ASP A 100 16.47 -14.40 -3.79
CA ASP A 100 16.50 -15.86 -3.75
C ASP A 100 16.02 -16.55 -5.06
N GLY A 101 15.67 -15.78 -6.08
CA GLY A 101 15.31 -16.26 -7.42
C GLY A 101 13.93 -16.93 -7.53
N ALA A 102 13.18 -17.12 -6.43
CA ALA A 102 11.84 -17.68 -6.55
C ALA A 102 10.85 -16.64 -7.10
N ARG A 103 10.01 -17.12 -8.02
CA ARG A 103 9.12 -16.30 -8.86
C ARG A 103 7.74 -16.05 -8.26
N THR A 104 7.44 -16.69 -7.15
CA THR A 104 6.15 -16.63 -6.48
C THR A 104 6.33 -16.20 -5.04
N LEU A 105 5.56 -15.20 -4.62
CA LEU A 105 5.51 -14.82 -3.22
C LEU A 105 4.70 -15.85 -2.42
N PRO A 106 5.06 -16.14 -1.15
CA PRO A 106 4.23 -16.97 -0.28
C PRO A 106 2.86 -16.31 -0.12
N ALA A 107 1.78 -17.08 0.04
CA ALA A 107 0.46 -16.50 0.24
C ALA A 107 0.44 -15.57 1.47
N PRO A 108 -0.20 -14.39 1.40
CA PRO A 108 -0.36 -13.54 2.57
C PRO A 108 -1.07 -14.28 3.71
N GLU A 109 -0.55 -14.19 4.93
CA GLU A 109 -1.14 -14.85 6.10
C GLU A 109 -2.32 -14.06 6.65
N LEU A 110 -3.52 -14.37 6.14
CA LEU A 110 -4.75 -13.76 6.63
C LEU A 110 -5.06 -14.28 8.06
N PRO A 111 -5.35 -13.40 9.04
CA PRO A 111 -5.68 -13.84 10.39
C PRO A 111 -6.93 -14.73 10.40
N ALA A 112 -6.96 -15.75 11.26
CA ALA A 112 -8.05 -16.73 11.33
C ALA A 112 -9.45 -16.10 11.45
N ALA A 113 -9.55 -14.97 12.18
CA ALA A 113 -10.80 -14.23 12.37
C ALA A 113 -11.37 -13.63 11.07
N PHE A 114 -10.53 -13.38 10.06
CA PHE A 114 -10.94 -12.96 8.72
C PHE A 114 -11.02 -14.16 7.77
N ALA A 115 -10.10 -15.13 7.85
CA ALA A 115 -10.11 -16.31 7.00
C ALA A 115 -11.39 -17.17 7.11
N ALA A 116 -12.05 -17.14 8.27
CA ALA A 116 -13.30 -17.87 8.50
C ALA A 116 -14.56 -17.17 7.95
N CYS A 117 -14.46 -15.93 7.46
CA CYS A 117 -15.61 -15.15 6.99
C CYS A 117 -15.94 -15.46 5.52
N ASN A 118 -17.24 -15.39 5.19
CA ASN A 118 -17.71 -15.39 3.81
C ASN A 118 -17.83 -13.95 3.31
N TYR A 119 -17.05 -13.60 2.29
CA TYR A 119 -17.02 -12.26 1.70
C TYR A 119 -17.83 -12.14 0.40
N LYS A 120 -18.66 -13.14 0.09
CA LYS A 120 -19.59 -13.06 -1.05
C LYS A 120 -20.69 -12.05 -0.74
N VAL A 121 -20.75 -11.00 -1.56
CA VAL A 121 -21.78 -9.96 -1.48
C VAL A 121 -23.04 -10.41 -2.20
N ASP A 122 -24.16 -10.49 -1.47
CA ASP A 122 -25.47 -10.68 -2.08
C ASP A 122 -26.11 -9.32 -2.40
N ARG A 123 -26.03 -8.93 -3.68
CA ARG A 123 -26.59 -7.68 -4.23
C ARG A 123 -28.11 -7.57 -4.12
N LYS A 124 -28.81 -8.65 -3.75
CA LYS A 124 -30.27 -8.63 -3.50
C LYS A 124 -30.62 -8.33 -2.05
N THR A 125 -29.64 -8.36 -1.15
CA THR A 125 -29.85 -8.02 0.26
C THR A 125 -30.25 -6.55 0.37
N ALA A 126 -31.39 -6.29 1.00
CA ALA A 126 -31.81 -4.93 1.28
C ALA A 126 -30.82 -4.26 2.23
N LEU A 127 -30.49 -3.00 1.95
CA LEU A 127 -29.68 -2.20 2.88
C LEU A 127 -30.43 -2.03 4.22
N PRO A 128 -29.72 -2.05 5.35
CA PRO A 128 -30.35 -1.82 6.65
C PRO A 128 -30.93 -0.40 6.71
N GLU A 129 -31.94 -0.21 7.56
CA GLU A 129 -32.48 1.12 7.80
C GLU A 129 -31.38 2.07 8.33
N PRO A 130 -31.33 3.33 7.85
CA PRO A 130 -30.32 4.28 8.30
C PRO A 130 -30.38 4.51 9.81
N LEU A 131 -29.27 4.27 10.51
CA LEU A 131 -29.18 4.56 11.93
C LEU A 131 -28.98 6.06 12.15
N SER A 132 -29.92 6.71 12.83
CA SER A 132 -29.83 8.11 13.26
C SER A 132 -29.63 8.17 14.77
N ALA A 133 -28.39 8.10 15.22
CA ALA A 133 -28.04 8.15 16.64
C ALA A 133 -26.65 8.74 16.82
N TYR A 134 -26.43 9.51 17.90
CA TYR A 134 -25.11 10.00 18.24
C TYR A 134 -24.38 9.02 19.16
N GLY A 135 -23.11 8.76 18.88
CA GLY A 135 -22.26 7.97 19.76
C GLY A 135 -20.84 7.87 19.25
N VAL A 136 -20.08 6.97 19.86
CA VAL A 136 -18.69 6.70 19.47
C VAL A 136 -18.66 5.38 18.73
N ALA A 137 -18.03 5.36 17.56
CA ALA A 137 -17.72 4.15 16.82
C ALA A 137 -16.22 3.83 16.95
N THR A 138 -15.87 2.56 16.81
CA THR A 138 -14.48 2.09 16.86
C THR A 138 -14.10 1.44 15.53
N VAL A 139 -12.91 1.77 15.02
CA VAL A 139 -12.29 1.10 13.87
C VAL A 139 -11.06 0.36 14.35
N LYS A 140 -10.97 -0.93 14.02
CA LYS A 140 -9.76 -1.75 14.15
C LYS A 140 -9.21 -2.01 12.76
N LEU A 141 -7.97 -1.59 12.53
CA LEU A 141 -7.29 -1.70 11.25
C LEU A 141 -6.08 -2.63 11.41
N ARG A 142 -5.93 -3.54 10.44
CA ARG A 142 -4.73 -4.35 10.27
C ARG A 142 -4.21 -4.24 8.84
N LEU A 143 -2.93 -3.94 8.70
CA LEU A 143 -2.24 -3.88 7.41
C LEU A 143 -1.51 -5.21 7.18
N LEU A 144 -1.97 -6.00 6.21
CA LEU A 144 -1.35 -7.27 5.83
C LEU A 144 -0.09 -7.00 5.00
N ASP A 145 0.97 -7.77 5.27
CA ASP A 145 2.33 -7.57 4.71
C ASP A 145 2.94 -6.18 4.98
N TYR A 146 2.50 -5.52 6.04
CA TYR A 146 3.08 -4.24 6.42
C TYR A 146 4.53 -4.39 6.89
N SER A 147 5.35 -3.46 6.44
CA SER A 147 6.71 -3.24 6.91
C SER A 147 6.82 -1.81 7.43
N PRO A 148 7.46 -1.57 8.59
CA PRO A 148 7.70 -0.21 9.09
C PRO A 148 8.44 0.69 8.09
N ALA A 149 9.20 0.10 7.16
CA ALA A 149 9.92 0.84 6.13
C ALA A 149 9.00 1.47 5.06
N LEU A 150 7.74 1.01 4.96
CA LEU A 150 6.75 1.60 4.05
C LEU A 150 6.30 2.99 4.53
N GLY A 151 6.30 3.23 5.84
CA GLY A 151 5.86 4.49 6.43
C GLY A 151 5.03 4.24 7.67
N SER A 152 5.08 5.18 8.61
CA SER A 152 4.61 4.97 9.98
C SER A 152 3.27 5.61 10.31
N ARG A 153 2.51 6.12 9.33
CA ARG A 153 1.27 6.86 9.60
C ARG A 153 0.14 6.47 8.66
N VAL A 154 -1.03 6.28 9.23
CA VAL A 154 -2.32 6.21 8.51
C VAL A 154 -3.09 7.47 8.84
N SER A 155 -3.75 8.05 7.85
CA SER A 155 -4.63 9.19 8.04
C SER A 155 -6.07 8.82 7.74
N TYR A 156 -7.04 9.46 8.39
CA TYR A 156 -8.46 9.20 8.08
C TYR A 156 -9.31 10.47 8.15
N ASN A 157 -10.38 10.45 7.34
CA ASN A 157 -11.45 11.44 7.34
C ASN A 157 -12.80 10.75 7.52
N GLN A 158 -13.74 11.44 8.17
CA GLN A 158 -15.12 11.01 8.27
C GLN A 158 -16.01 11.94 7.44
N CYS A 159 -16.90 11.35 6.65
CA CYS A 159 -17.93 12.11 5.93
C CYS A 159 -19.10 12.37 6.89
N SER A 160 -19.01 13.47 7.66
CA SER A 160 -20.06 13.89 8.59
C SER A 160 -21.08 14.79 7.90
N ILE A 161 -22.37 14.57 8.16
CA ILE A 161 -23.45 15.47 7.72
C ILE A 161 -23.56 16.74 8.60
N PHE A 162 -22.96 16.75 9.79
CA PHE A 162 -23.06 17.85 10.78
C PHE A 162 -21.75 18.58 11.04
N ARG A 163 -20.64 18.12 10.47
CA ARG A 163 -19.36 18.82 10.51
C ARG A 163 -18.93 19.07 9.07
N GLU A 164 -18.39 20.26 8.79
CA GLU A 164 -17.57 20.43 7.60
C GLU A 164 -16.61 19.24 7.52
N VAL A 165 -16.42 18.70 6.30
CA VAL A 165 -15.38 17.70 6.05
C VAL A 165 -14.11 18.27 6.66
N ASN A 166 -13.61 17.67 7.75
CA ASN A 166 -12.35 18.12 8.34
C ASN A 166 -11.33 18.06 7.20
N THR A 167 -10.88 19.23 6.75
CA THR A 167 -9.93 19.36 5.64
C THR A 167 -8.55 18.85 6.03
N VAL A 168 -8.33 18.59 7.32
CA VAL A 168 -7.11 18.00 7.88
C VAL A 168 -7.40 16.56 8.32
N PRO A 169 -6.88 15.56 7.58
CA PRO A 169 -6.90 14.17 8.01
C PRO A 169 -6.29 13.98 9.39
N ARG A 170 -6.94 13.18 10.24
CA ARG A 170 -6.34 12.76 11.50
C ARG A 170 -5.34 11.67 11.21
N SER A 171 -4.09 11.87 11.61
CA SER A 171 -3.04 10.85 11.47
C SER A 171 -2.84 10.06 12.76
N ILE A 172 -2.62 8.77 12.61
CA ILE A 172 -2.31 7.81 13.68
C ILE A 172 -1.02 7.09 13.30
N ASP A 173 -0.13 6.91 14.28
CA ASP A 173 1.09 6.13 14.07
C ASP A 173 0.76 4.64 13.96
N VAL A 174 1.39 3.96 13.01
CA VAL A 174 1.23 2.54 12.75
C VAL A 174 2.30 1.78 13.52
N PRO A 175 1.91 0.92 14.48
CA PRO A 175 2.87 0.08 15.19
C PRO A 175 3.59 -0.89 14.23
N ALA A 176 4.70 -1.47 14.69
CA ALA A 176 5.53 -2.33 13.85
C ALA A 176 4.79 -3.58 13.33
N ASP A 177 3.74 -4.03 14.02
CA ASP A 177 2.90 -5.16 13.64
C ASP A 177 1.76 -4.80 12.67
N GLY A 178 1.68 -3.54 12.24
CA GLY A 178 0.66 -3.05 11.30
C GLY A 178 -0.76 -3.03 11.86
N THR A 179 -0.96 -3.20 13.17
CA THR A 179 -2.29 -3.25 13.79
C THR A 179 -2.54 -1.99 14.63
N LEU A 180 -3.66 -1.31 14.40
CA LEU A 180 -4.06 -0.10 15.11
C LEU A 180 -5.57 -0.05 15.35
N SER A 181 -5.98 0.76 16.34
CA SER A 181 -7.38 0.98 16.67
C SER A 181 -7.61 2.46 16.97
N PHE A 182 -8.74 2.99 16.53
CA PHE A 182 -9.15 4.36 16.85
C PHE A 182 -10.66 4.48 16.99
N SER A 183 -11.09 5.53 17.68
CA SER A 183 -12.50 5.81 17.92
C SER A 183 -12.86 7.21 17.44
N LEU A 184 -14.08 7.38 16.95
CA LEU A 184 -14.58 8.63 16.40
C LEU A 184 -16.05 8.86 16.76
N PRO A 185 -16.44 10.11 17.04
CA PRO A 185 -17.83 10.47 17.25
C PRO A 185 -18.58 10.52 15.91
N VAL A 186 -19.73 9.86 15.86
CA VAL A 186 -20.60 9.77 14.68
C VAL A 186 -22.05 9.98 15.06
N ALA A 187 -22.84 10.55 14.14
CA ALA A 187 -24.25 10.85 14.33
C ALA A 187 -25.19 9.85 13.62
N GLY A 188 -24.62 8.73 13.18
CA GLY A 188 -25.31 7.67 12.46
C GLY A 188 -24.33 6.81 11.69
N THR A 189 -24.85 5.99 10.77
CA THR A 189 -24.02 5.26 9.81
C THR A 189 -23.18 6.25 8.99
N THR A 190 -21.86 6.17 9.12
CA THR A 190 -20.93 7.18 8.61
C THR A 190 -19.82 6.51 7.79
N ALA A 191 -19.53 7.04 6.61
CA ALA A 191 -18.38 6.60 5.82
C ALA A 191 -17.07 7.20 6.36
N VAL A 192 -16.05 6.37 6.44
CA VAL A 192 -14.69 6.72 6.87
C VAL A 192 -13.72 6.37 5.75
N SER A 193 -13.03 7.39 5.24
CA SER A 193 -11.96 7.24 4.26
C SER A 193 -10.63 7.15 4.99
N ILE A 194 -9.95 6.02 4.83
CA ILE A 194 -8.66 5.72 5.43
C ILE A 194 -7.59 5.87 4.35
N TYR A 195 -6.77 6.89 4.48
CA TYR A 195 -5.64 7.23 3.61
C TYR A 195 -4.36 6.62 4.15
N MET A 196 -3.63 5.95 3.26
CA MET A 196 -2.38 5.28 3.56
C MET A 196 -1.41 5.61 2.42
N LEU A 197 -0.35 4.81 2.23
CA LEU A 197 0.61 4.95 1.12
C LEU A 197 0.02 4.63 -0.26
N LEU A 198 -1.28 4.40 -0.32
CA LEU A 198 -2.03 4.02 -1.52
C LEU A 198 -2.61 5.28 -2.15
N GLU A 199 -2.70 5.30 -3.49
CA GLU A 199 -3.31 6.42 -4.21
C GLU A 199 -4.80 6.57 -3.85
N ASN A 200 -5.51 5.46 -3.64
CA ASN A 200 -6.93 5.44 -3.30
C ASN A 200 -7.17 5.09 -1.83
N PRO A 201 -8.04 5.84 -1.11
CA PRO A 201 -8.38 5.53 0.27
C PRO A 201 -9.22 4.26 0.37
N VAL A 202 -9.04 3.52 1.47
CA VAL A 202 -9.96 2.46 1.87
C VAL A 202 -11.19 3.11 2.48
N ILE A 203 -12.38 2.80 1.96
CA ILE A 203 -13.65 3.29 2.50
C ILE A 203 -14.31 2.19 3.31
N VAL A 204 -14.62 2.49 4.57
CA VAL A 204 -15.40 1.62 5.46
C VAL A 204 -16.54 2.40 6.09
N PHE A 205 -17.53 1.69 6.63
CA PHE A 205 -18.66 2.28 7.32
C PHE A 205 -18.60 1.98 8.81
N VAL A 206 -19.01 2.96 9.62
CA VAL A 206 -19.03 2.84 11.08
C VAL A 206 -20.39 3.28 11.62
N GLU A 207 -20.77 2.75 12.78
CA GLU A 207 -22.02 3.07 13.47
C GLU A 207 -21.79 3.31 14.96
N PRO A 208 -22.58 4.20 15.60
CA PRO A 208 -22.54 4.45 17.04
C PRO A 208 -22.56 3.15 17.86
N GLY A 209 -21.59 3.01 18.78
CA GLY A 209 -21.49 1.87 19.69
C GLY A 209 -21.01 0.56 19.05
N LYS A 210 -20.72 0.55 17.74
CA LYS A 210 -20.25 -0.64 17.02
C LYS A 210 -18.76 -0.55 16.68
N THR A 211 -18.18 -1.72 16.43
CA THR A 211 -16.81 -1.86 15.93
C THR A 211 -16.82 -2.28 14.47
N THR A 212 -16.05 -1.58 13.65
CA THR A 212 -15.71 -1.99 12.28
C THR A 212 -14.28 -2.53 12.29
N GLU A 213 -14.09 -3.77 11.87
CA GLU A 213 -12.77 -4.39 11.74
C GLU A 213 -12.43 -4.50 10.26
N VAL A 214 -11.24 -4.02 9.87
CA VAL A 214 -10.77 -4.06 8.49
C VAL A 214 -9.34 -4.57 8.44
N CYS A 215 -9.10 -5.57 7.59
CA CYS A 215 -7.76 -5.98 7.20
C CYS A 215 -7.50 -5.54 5.76
N VAL A 216 -6.46 -4.75 5.53
CA VAL A 216 -6.09 -4.22 4.21
C VAL A 216 -4.95 -5.06 3.64
N ASN A 217 -5.13 -5.57 2.43
CA ASN A 217 -4.13 -6.35 1.71
C ASN A 217 -3.22 -5.44 0.89
N LEU A 218 -2.14 -4.94 1.51
CA LEU A 218 -1.22 -4.00 0.85
C LEU A 218 -0.59 -4.59 -0.42
N ARG A 219 -0.37 -5.91 -0.44
CA ARG A 219 0.16 -6.60 -1.62
C ARG A 219 -0.82 -6.57 -2.80
N GLU A 220 -2.11 -6.79 -2.56
CA GLU A 220 -3.12 -6.74 -3.62
C GLU A 220 -3.27 -5.32 -4.17
N TYR A 221 -3.19 -4.32 -3.30
CA TYR A 221 -3.16 -2.92 -3.73
C TYR A 221 -1.93 -2.62 -4.59
N ALA A 222 -0.72 -3.00 -4.14
CA ALA A 222 0.49 -2.80 -4.93
C ALA A 222 0.43 -3.54 -6.28
N ARG A 223 -0.15 -4.75 -6.32
CA ARG A 223 -0.34 -5.52 -7.54
C ARG A 223 -1.26 -4.80 -8.53
N ARG A 224 -2.39 -4.25 -8.07
CA ARG A 224 -3.38 -3.54 -8.92
C ARG A 224 -2.81 -2.29 -9.58
N GLU A 225 -1.94 -1.57 -8.88
CA GLU A 225 -1.30 -0.35 -9.40
C GLU A 225 -0.03 -0.64 -10.23
N SER A 226 0.48 -1.88 -10.20
CA SER A 226 1.70 -2.28 -10.91
C SER A 226 1.47 -2.42 -12.41
N VAL A 227 2.39 -1.88 -13.21
CA VAL A 227 2.41 -2.08 -14.66
C VAL A 227 2.76 -3.52 -15.02
N PHE A 228 3.63 -4.18 -14.25
CA PHE A 228 4.06 -5.55 -14.52
C PHE A 228 3.10 -6.62 -13.98
N HIS A 229 2.37 -6.32 -12.89
CA HIS A 229 1.65 -7.33 -12.11
C HIS A 229 0.12 -7.14 -12.04
N LYS A 230 -0.44 -6.04 -12.56
CA LYS A 230 -1.90 -5.79 -12.54
C LYS A 230 -2.74 -6.89 -13.20
N ASP A 231 -2.15 -7.63 -14.14
CA ASP A 231 -2.82 -8.72 -14.86
C ASP A 231 -2.50 -10.10 -14.26
N ASP A 232 -1.61 -10.17 -13.26
CA ASP A 232 -1.34 -11.40 -12.52
C ASP A 232 -2.53 -11.82 -11.65
N LYS A 233 -2.55 -13.09 -11.25
CA LYS A 233 -3.59 -13.63 -10.37
C LYS A 233 -3.66 -12.80 -9.06
N PRO A 234 -4.86 -12.38 -8.62
CA PRO A 234 -5.03 -11.68 -7.34
C PRO A 234 -4.46 -12.45 -6.16
N CYS A 235 -3.85 -11.73 -5.22
CA CYS A 235 -3.26 -12.30 -4.01
C CYS A 235 -4.21 -12.27 -2.80
N GLY A 236 -5.51 -12.42 -3.08
CA GLY A 236 -6.61 -12.30 -2.13
C GLY A 236 -7.52 -11.12 -2.44
N LEU A 237 -8.43 -10.80 -1.51
CA LEU A 237 -9.26 -9.60 -1.62
C LEU A 237 -8.42 -8.35 -1.27
N PRO A 238 -8.77 -7.17 -1.81
CA PRO A 238 -8.07 -5.92 -1.51
C PRO A 238 -8.22 -5.52 -0.04
N ILE A 239 -9.40 -5.77 0.53
CA ILE A 239 -9.68 -5.63 1.96
C ILE A 239 -10.56 -6.79 2.44
N TYR A 240 -10.62 -6.96 3.75
CA TYR A 240 -11.49 -7.90 4.44
C TYR A 240 -12.20 -7.14 5.56
N VAL A 241 -13.52 -6.97 5.45
CA VAL A 241 -14.29 -6.09 6.36
C VAL A 241 -15.26 -6.90 7.21
N LYS A 242 -15.40 -6.49 8.47
CA LYS A 242 -16.44 -6.94 9.40
C LYS A 242 -17.08 -5.73 10.06
N GLY A 243 -18.38 -5.81 10.35
CA GLY A 243 -19.12 -4.75 11.04
C GLY A 243 -20.19 -4.09 10.15
N PRO A 244 -20.59 -2.85 10.47
CA PRO A 244 -21.60 -2.10 9.72
C PRO A 244 -21.29 -2.02 8.23
N LEU A 245 -22.31 -2.32 7.40
CA LEU A 245 -22.24 -2.28 5.93
C LEU A 245 -20.97 -2.93 5.34
N ALA A 246 -20.49 -4.02 5.95
CA ALA A 246 -19.28 -4.71 5.51
C ALA A 246 -19.35 -5.14 4.04
N ASP A 247 -20.50 -5.65 3.59
CA ASP A 247 -20.72 -6.06 2.19
C ASP A 247 -20.58 -4.90 1.21
N VAL A 248 -21.10 -3.72 1.56
CA VAL A 248 -20.98 -2.51 0.74
C VAL A 248 -19.53 -2.06 0.66
N ALA A 249 -18.81 -2.04 1.79
CA ALA A 249 -17.39 -1.72 1.81
C ALA A 249 -16.55 -2.73 1.01
N GLN A 250 -16.88 -4.02 1.12
CA GLN A 250 -16.23 -5.10 0.41
C GLN A 250 -16.42 -4.98 -1.10
N GLU A 251 -17.64 -4.75 -1.56
CA GLU A 251 -17.98 -4.53 -2.97
C GLU A 251 -17.27 -3.28 -3.51
N TYR A 252 -17.34 -2.16 -2.78
CA TYR A 252 -16.69 -0.91 -3.17
C TYR A 252 -15.19 -1.11 -3.39
N ALA A 253 -14.49 -1.77 -2.47
CA ALA A 253 -13.05 -2.00 -2.59
C ALA A 253 -12.69 -2.98 -3.70
N CYS A 254 -13.55 -3.95 -4.01
CA CYS A 254 -13.34 -4.86 -5.14
C CYS A 254 -13.45 -4.13 -6.50
N HIS A 255 -14.31 -3.11 -6.61
CA HIS A 255 -14.53 -2.36 -7.84
C HIS A 255 -13.67 -1.09 -7.97
N ALA A 256 -13.30 -0.46 -6.85
CA ALA A 256 -12.34 0.64 -6.81
C ALA A 256 -10.96 0.10 -7.24
N GLY A 257 -10.64 0.28 -8.52
CA GLY A 257 -9.49 -0.34 -9.19
C GLY A 257 -9.75 -0.80 -10.63
N GLY A 258 -10.98 -0.64 -11.16
CA GLY A 258 -11.26 -0.85 -12.59
C GLY A 258 -11.51 -2.31 -13.02
N ALA A 259 -11.71 -3.24 -12.08
CA ALA A 259 -12.15 -4.59 -12.41
C ALA A 259 -13.69 -4.63 -12.56
N GLN A 260 -14.18 -4.75 -13.80
CA GLN A 260 -15.52 -5.26 -14.08
C GLN A 260 -15.53 -6.76 -13.73
N LEU A 261 -16.45 -7.16 -12.86
CA LEU A 261 -16.85 -8.55 -12.75
C LEU A 261 -17.78 -8.79 -13.94
N GLU A 262 -17.41 -9.70 -14.85
CA GLU A 262 -18.38 -10.25 -15.79
C GLU A 262 -19.52 -10.89 -14.97
N ASP A 263 -20.74 -10.62 -15.42
CA ASP A 263 -22.01 -11.00 -14.79
C ASP A 263 -22.19 -12.52 -14.58
#